data_AF-A0AAN8QTT1-F1
#
_entry.id   AF-A0AAN8QTT1-F1
#
_cell.length_a   1.000
_cell.length_b   1.000
_cell.length_c   1.000
_cell.angle_alpha   90.00
_cell.angle_beta   90.00
_cell.angle_gamma   90.00
#
_symmetry.space_group_name_H-M   'P 1'
#
loop_
_entity.id
_entity.type
_entity.pdbx_description
1 polymer ?
#
loop_
_entity_poly.entity_id
_entity_poly.type
_entity_poly.pdbx_seq_one_letter_code
_entity_poly.pdbx_strand_id
1 'polypeptide(L)'
;MMAEMVTNMIEDKDLMKNLKETQYDLVLTDPAWGAGVLMAHYLQLPLVYNVRWVTFGEGHQVIAPSPMSYVPMTGSGLTDKMTFTERVKNMLIKLLGQVQDRFLVRPYYQAVCDEYFQPGVDFNELMQGADLWLMRVDFVFEFPRPTMPNVIYMGGFQCKPAKPLPQDLEDFIQSSGEHGAIIMSLGTFVKELPSDITDEIASAFAQLPQKIIWRHIGDRPATLGNNTLLVDWMPQNDLLGHPKMRLFVAHGGTNGVQEAIYHGVPVVGLPLFFDQYDNLLRLQTRGGAKIVTIATVDNDFLKALQEVLQEPSYRENMQRLSNLHRDQPMNPLDLAMFWIEYVMRHKAVFFFTQRVIRDCIEKDTFTTAENSRQQAIDRQGQNPKPNAHLTTSSSCNSVPKDYIQWEHQDTGLVHMQNFTYDESKQALVVPQEGRYFVYVGVNFRMPDKDKVSGEVHFLSLKVLKYSISYENNWPIMEVKDSIPDDRRGERRTMYTGQVVTLEEGDLLMVSIDEDNYELIDCSAETTMYIGAFLL
;
A
#
# COMPACT_ATOMS: atom_id res chain seq x y z
N MET A 1 -24.86 -2.65 12.77
CA MET A 1 -25.06 -1.70 11.65
C MET A 1 -24.24 -2.03 10.41
N MET A 2 -22.90 -1.97 10.40
CA MET A 2 -22.13 -2.18 9.14
C MET A 2 -21.93 -3.65 8.76
N ALA A 3 -21.73 -4.55 9.72
CA ALA A 3 -21.75 -5.99 9.46
C ALA A 3 -23.15 -6.46 8.99
N GLU A 4 -24.22 -5.92 9.61
CA GLU A 4 -25.62 -6.18 9.19
C GLU A 4 -25.90 -5.73 7.76
N MET A 5 -25.24 -4.68 7.26
CA MET A 5 -25.38 -4.27 5.87
C MET A 5 -24.99 -5.40 4.90
N VAL A 6 -23.91 -6.12 5.21
CA VAL A 6 -23.44 -7.25 4.39
C VAL A 6 -24.41 -8.41 4.47
N THR A 7 -24.87 -8.75 5.66
CA THR A 7 -25.90 -9.77 5.88
C THR A 7 -27.14 -9.48 5.03
N ASN A 8 -27.66 -8.25 5.12
CA ASN A 8 -28.83 -7.81 4.33
C ASN A 8 -28.57 -7.89 2.82
N MET A 9 -27.36 -7.55 2.36
CA MET A 9 -27.01 -7.67 0.94
C MET A 9 -26.96 -9.12 0.47
N ILE A 10 -26.41 -10.03 1.27
CA ILE A 10 -26.33 -11.46 0.94
C ILE A 10 -27.72 -12.11 0.95
N GLU A 11 -28.58 -11.70 1.89
CA GLU A 11 -29.96 -12.22 2.02
C GLU A 11 -30.92 -11.68 0.94
N ASP A 12 -30.63 -10.52 0.35
CA ASP A 12 -31.41 -9.95 -0.74
C ASP A 12 -31.21 -10.75 -2.04
N LYS A 13 -32.15 -11.66 -2.30
CA LYS A 13 -32.12 -12.57 -3.46
C LYS A 13 -32.13 -11.84 -4.79
N ASP A 14 -32.82 -10.71 -4.89
CA ASP A 14 -32.94 -9.97 -6.15
C ASP A 14 -31.64 -9.23 -6.44
N LEU A 15 -31.04 -8.59 -5.42
CA LEU A 15 -29.71 -8.00 -5.52
C LEU A 15 -28.67 -9.05 -5.89
N MET A 16 -28.61 -10.17 -5.16
CA MET A 16 -27.61 -11.21 -5.39
C MET A 16 -27.76 -11.89 -6.75
N LYS A 17 -28.99 -12.08 -7.22
CA LYS A 17 -29.26 -12.55 -8.57
C LYS A 17 -28.73 -11.56 -9.60
N ASN A 18 -29.05 -10.27 -9.45
CA ASN A 18 -28.58 -9.22 -10.36
C ASN A 18 -27.05 -9.15 -10.41
N LEU A 19 -26.37 -9.15 -9.25
CA LEU A 19 -24.90 -9.10 -9.17
C LEU A 19 -24.25 -10.30 -9.87
N LYS A 20 -24.81 -11.50 -9.70
CA LYS A 20 -24.32 -12.72 -10.36
C LYS A 20 -24.59 -12.72 -11.87
N GLU A 21 -25.77 -12.28 -12.30
CA GLU A 21 -26.14 -12.25 -13.73
C GLU A 21 -25.38 -11.17 -14.51
N THR A 22 -25.00 -10.07 -13.85
CA THR A 22 -24.27 -8.96 -14.49
C THR A 22 -22.80 -9.31 -14.79
N GLN A 23 -22.22 -10.31 -14.11
CA GLN A 23 -20.86 -10.82 -14.38
C GLN A 23 -19.77 -9.73 -14.29
N TYR A 24 -19.69 -9.05 -13.14
CA TYR A 24 -18.62 -8.08 -12.89
C TYR A 24 -17.23 -8.72 -12.90
N ASP A 25 -16.21 -7.96 -13.31
CA ASP A 25 -14.82 -8.45 -13.40
C ASP A 25 -14.02 -8.31 -12.10
N LEU A 26 -14.40 -7.39 -11.20
CA LEU A 26 -13.70 -7.09 -9.94
C LEU A 26 -14.57 -6.31 -8.96
N VAL A 27 -14.12 -6.25 -7.70
CA VAL A 27 -14.65 -5.35 -6.67
C VAL A 27 -13.62 -4.29 -6.32
N LEU A 28 -13.98 -3.02 -6.57
CA LEU A 28 -13.22 -1.84 -6.11
C LEU A 28 -13.93 -1.28 -4.89
N THR A 29 -13.28 -1.30 -3.72
CA THR A 29 -13.92 -0.89 -2.46
C THR A 29 -13.00 -0.08 -1.56
N ASP A 30 -13.62 0.76 -0.72
CA ASP A 30 -12.99 1.27 0.50
C ASP A 30 -13.13 0.20 1.60
N PRO A 31 -12.04 -0.30 2.19
CA PRO A 31 -12.10 -1.36 3.19
C PRO A 31 -12.46 -0.88 4.60
N ALA A 32 -12.63 0.42 4.85
CA ALA A 32 -12.97 0.98 6.16
C ALA A 32 -14.22 0.36 6.81
N TRP A 33 -15.11 -0.21 5.98
CA TRP A 33 -16.37 -0.80 6.43
C TRP A 33 -16.47 -2.31 6.23
N GLY A 34 -15.43 -2.96 5.68
CA GLY A 34 -15.37 -4.43 5.50
C GLY A 34 -16.35 -5.03 4.48
N ALA A 35 -17.44 -4.35 4.11
CA ALA A 35 -18.49 -4.92 3.28
C ALA A 35 -18.03 -5.36 1.90
N GLY A 36 -17.28 -4.51 1.20
CA GLY A 36 -16.74 -4.87 -0.12
C GLY A 36 -15.76 -6.04 -0.07
N VAL A 37 -15.03 -6.21 1.05
CA VAL A 37 -14.12 -7.35 1.27
C VAL A 37 -14.92 -8.66 1.28
N LEU A 38 -15.99 -8.70 2.08
CA LEU A 38 -16.84 -9.87 2.21
C LEU A 38 -17.60 -10.17 0.90
N MET A 39 -18.09 -9.13 0.23
CA MET A 39 -18.79 -9.28 -1.05
C MET A 39 -17.86 -9.78 -2.16
N ALA A 40 -16.61 -9.32 -2.21
CA ALA A 40 -15.63 -9.81 -3.18
C ALA A 40 -15.35 -11.31 -2.98
N HIS A 41 -15.20 -11.74 -1.73
CA HIS A 41 -15.05 -13.16 -1.42
C HIS A 41 -16.30 -13.96 -1.79
N TYR A 42 -17.50 -13.48 -1.44
CA TYR A 42 -18.76 -14.14 -1.77
C TYR A 42 -18.95 -14.33 -3.28
N LEU A 43 -18.64 -13.29 -4.06
CA LEU A 43 -18.79 -13.30 -5.52
C LEU A 43 -17.60 -13.95 -6.25
N GLN A 44 -16.54 -14.32 -5.52
CA GLN A 44 -15.29 -14.86 -6.05
C GLN A 44 -14.63 -13.94 -7.08
N LEU A 45 -14.61 -12.64 -6.77
CA LEU A 45 -14.07 -11.60 -7.64
C LEU A 45 -12.72 -11.08 -7.12
N PRO A 46 -11.81 -10.66 -8.03
CA PRO A 46 -10.63 -9.89 -7.66
C PRO A 46 -11.00 -8.68 -6.80
N LEU A 47 -10.19 -8.39 -5.80
CA LEU A 47 -10.39 -7.35 -4.80
C LEU A 47 -9.32 -6.27 -4.93
N VAL A 48 -9.76 -5.08 -5.31
CA VAL A 48 -8.93 -3.88 -5.33
C VAL A 48 -9.41 -2.91 -4.27
N TYR A 49 -8.48 -2.42 -3.47
CA TYR A 49 -8.78 -1.39 -2.48
C TYR A 49 -8.47 0.00 -2.99
N ASN A 50 -9.37 0.94 -2.72
CA ASN A 50 -9.09 2.37 -2.67
C ASN A 50 -9.00 2.77 -1.19
N VAL A 51 -7.79 2.76 -0.62
CA VAL A 51 -7.58 2.62 0.83
C VAL A 51 -6.73 3.72 1.43
N ARG A 52 -7.11 4.07 2.66
CA ARG A 52 -6.29 4.74 3.66
C ARG A 52 -6.54 4.09 5.01
N TRP A 53 -7.82 3.96 5.35
CA TRP A 53 -8.31 3.33 6.58
C TRP A 53 -8.88 1.95 6.26
N VAL A 54 -8.79 1.05 7.23
CA VAL A 54 -9.45 -0.25 7.23
C VAL A 54 -10.46 -0.27 8.39
N THR A 55 -11.16 -1.39 8.58
CA THR A 55 -12.14 -1.56 9.67
C THR A 55 -11.61 -1.17 11.04
N PHE A 56 -10.30 -1.34 11.25
CA PHE A 56 -9.62 -0.81 12.41
C PHE A 56 -8.20 -0.35 12.05
N GLY A 57 -7.92 0.95 12.21
CA GLY A 57 -6.60 1.52 11.96
C GLY A 57 -6.33 1.80 10.47
N GLU A 58 -5.05 1.79 10.12
CA GLU A 58 -4.53 2.30 8.85
C GLU A 58 -4.03 1.17 7.94
N GLY A 59 -4.28 1.27 6.63
CA GLY A 59 -4.11 0.17 5.68
C GLY A 59 -2.69 -0.42 5.62
N HIS A 60 -1.64 0.39 5.68
CA HIS A 60 -0.27 -0.16 5.68
C HIS A 60 0.02 -1.03 6.90
N GLN A 61 -0.64 -0.82 8.05
CA GLN A 61 -0.42 -1.64 9.24
C GLN A 61 -0.88 -3.09 9.05
N VAL A 62 -1.81 -3.31 8.12
CA VAL A 62 -2.38 -4.61 7.81
C VAL A 62 -1.47 -5.40 6.88
N ILE A 63 -0.82 -4.73 5.92
CA ILE A 63 -0.10 -5.37 4.82
C ILE A 63 1.43 -5.26 4.92
N ALA A 64 1.97 -4.32 5.69
CA ALA A 64 3.41 -4.07 5.80
C ALA A 64 3.89 -3.88 7.26
N PRO A 65 5.16 -4.22 7.58
CA PRO A 65 5.74 -3.91 8.88
C PRO A 65 5.62 -2.42 9.21
N SER A 66 5.13 -2.12 10.41
CA SER A 66 5.01 -0.74 10.93
C SER A 66 5.78 -0.58 12.24
N PRO A 67 7.10 -0.32 12.18
CA PRO A 67 7.94 -0.20 13.37
C PRO A 67 7.55 1.01 14.22
N MET A 68 7.20 0.76 15.49
CA MET A 68 6.67 1.78 16.40
C MET A 68 7.71 2.82 16.85
N SER A 69 8.99 2.59 16.54
CA SER A 69 10.09 3.50 16.88
C SER A 69 10.14 4.76 16.01
N TYR A 70 9.58 4.70 14.80
CA TYR A 70 9.58 5.81 13.84
C TYR A 70 8.29 5.94 13.00
N VAL A 71 7.39 4.94 12.99
CA VAL A 71 6.09 5.07 12.32
C VAL A 71 5.05 5.51 13.37
N PRO A 72 4.54 6.76 13.32
CA PRO A 72 3.54 7.22 14.28
C PRO A 72 2.17 6.57 14.00
N MET A 73 1.48 6.17 15.07
CA MET A 73 0.10 5.71 15.01
C MET A 73 -0.83 6.90 14.81
N THR A 74 -1.84 6.76 13.96
CA THR A 74 -2.89 7.78 13.82
C THR A 74 -3.57 8.03 15.16
N GLY A 75 -3.87 9.29 15.46
CA GLY A 75 -4.41 9.75 16.74
C GLY A 75 -3.33 9.96 17.81
N SER A 76 -2.07 9.61 17.55
CA SER A 76 -0.98 9.85 18.51
C SER A 76 -0.53 11.32 18.54
N GLY A 77 -0.71 12.05 17.44
CA GLY A 77 -0.19 13.41 17.27
C GLY A 77 1.34 13.45 17.27
N LEU A 78 2.00 12.35 16.87
CA LEU A 78 3.46 12.21 16.82
C LEU A 78 3.99 12.29 15.39
N THR A 79 5.28 12.60 15.26
CA THR A 79 5.99 12.62 13.97
C THR A 79 6.85 11.37 13.78
N ASP A 80 7.56 11.26 12.67
CA ASP A 80 8.57 10.23 12.43
C ASP A 80 9.84 10.38 13.30
N LYS A 81 9.99 11.54 13.94
CA LYS A 81 11.05 11.82 14.92
C LYS A 81 10.45 11.81 16.32
N MET A 82 10.65 10.71 17.04
CA MET A 82 10.15 10.50 18.38
C MET A 82 11.28 10.30 19.40
N THR A 83 11.12 10.94 20.56
CA THR A 83 11.86 10.66 21.80
C THR A 83 11.45 9.30 22.39
N PHE A 84 12.18 8.83 23.40
CA PHE A 84 11.86 7.55 24.05
C PHE A 84 10.43 7.50 24.62
N THR A 85 9.99 8.55 25.32
CA THR A 85 8.65 8.62 25.91
C THR A 85 7.56 8.68 24.85
N GLU A 86 7.81 9.37 23.75
CA GLU A 86 6.89 9.39 22.60
C GLU A 86 6.79 8.02 21.92
N ARG A 87 7.90 7.28 21.80
CA ARG A 87 7.86 5.88 21.30
C ARG A 87 7.06 4.97 22.21
N VAL A 88 7.18 5.13 23.53
CA VAL A 88 6.36 4.39 24.51
C VAL A 88 4.89 4.75 24.33
N LYS A 89 4.54 6.04 24.23
CA LYS A 89 3.17 6.50 23.93
C LYS A 89 2.65 5.86 22.63
N ASN A 90 3.45 5.90 21.57
CA ASN A 90 3.10 5.33 20.27
C ASN A 90 2.81 3.83 20.34
N MET A 91 3.65 3.09 21.08
CA MET A 91 3.47 1.67 21.33
C MET A 91 2.20 1.36 22.13
N LEU A 92 1.92 2.12 23.18
CA LEU A 92 0.69 1.98 23.96
C LEU A 92 -0.57 2.23 23.13
N ILE A 93 -0.56 3.23 22.25
CA ILE A 93 -1.66 3.51 21.32
C ILE A 93 -1.87 2.34 20.36
N LYS A 94 -0.78 1.78 19.80
CA LYS A 94 -0.88 0.60 18.93
C LYS A 94 -1.49 -0.59 19.67
N LEU A 95 -1.02 -0.88 20.88
CA LEU A 95 -1.54 -1.98 21.69
C LEU A 95 -3.02 -1.80 22.01
N LEU A 96 -3.41 -0.59 22.42
CA LEU A 96 -4.82 -0.27 22.67
C LEU A 96 -5.65 -0.52 21.42
N GLY A 97 -5.14 -0.13 20.24
CA GLY A 97 -5.82 -0.37 18.99
C GLY A 97 -5.94 -1.86 18.66
N GLN A 98 -4.89 -2.65 18.84
CA GLN A 98 -4.95 -4.11 18.62
C GLN A 98 -5.95 -4.80 19.55
N VAL A 99 -6.08 -4.32 20.80
CA VAL A 99 -7.10 -4.81 21.74
C VAL A 99 -8.50 -4.43 21.24
N GLN A 100 -8.71 -3.19 20.80
CA GLN A 100 -9.99 -2.75 20.25
C GLN A 100 -10.39 -3.56 19.01
N ASP A 101 -9.46 -3.78 18.07
CA ASP A 101 -9.73 -4.62 16.90
C ASP A 101 -10.14 -6.04 17.31
N ARG A 102 -9.32 -6.69 18.14
CA ARG A 102 -9.49 -8.09 18.55
C ARG A 102 -10.81 -8.35 19.25
N PHE A 103 -11.25 -7.42 20.11
CA PHE A 103 -12.39 -7.64 21.00
C PHE A 103 -13.67 -6.87 20.59
N LEU A 104 -13.55 -5.79 19.82
CA LEU A 104 -14.69 -4.92 19.49
C LEU A 104 -15.03 -4.86 18.00
N VAL A 105 -14.08 -5.10 17.09
CA VAL A 105 -14.34 -4.96 15.65
C VAL A 105 -14.40 -6.32 14.97
N ARG A 106 -13.31 -7.09 15.07
CA ARG A 106 -13.17 -8.39 14.43
C ARG A 106 -14.32 -9.36 14.72
N PRO A 107 -14.83 -9.50 15.96
CA PRO A 107 -15.89 -10.48 16.25
C PRO A 107 -17.16 -10.27 15.41
N TYR A 108 -17.51 -9.02 15.07
CA TYR A 108 -18.70 -8.73 14.27
C TYR A 108 -18.54 -9.16 12.81
N TYR A 109 -17.37 -8.93 12.20
CA TYR A 109 -17.11 -9.37 10.83
C TYR A 109 -16.86 -10.89 10.75
N GLN A 110 -16.19 -11.45 11.75
CA GLN A 110 -15.97 -12.90 11.81
C GLN A 110 -17.29 -13.67 11.95
N ALA A 111 -18.27 -13.15 12.72
CA ALA A 111 -19.59 -13.76 12.81
C ALA A 111 -20.29 -13.86 11.44
N VAL A 112 -20.17 -12.83 10.59
CA VAL A 112 -20.68 -12.89 9.22
C VAL A 112 -19.93 -13.94 8.40
N CYS A 113 -18.61 -14.04 8.56
CA CYS A 113 -17.85 -15.09 7.88
C CYS A 113 -18.28 -16.50 8.29
N ASP A 114 -18.47 -16.72 9.60
CA ASP A 114 -18.84 -18.01 10.17
C ASP A 114 -20.26 -18.44 9.74
N GLU A 115 -21.15 -17.48 9.50
CA GLU A 115 -22.53 -17.73 9.07
C GLU A 115 -22.67 -17.98 7.56
N TYR A 116 -21.95 -17.21 6.73
CA TYR A 116 -22.17 -17.18 5.27
C TYR A 116 -21.08 -17.85 4.44
N PHE A 117 -19.90 -18.16 5.00
CA PHE A 117 -18.79 -18.78 4.28
C PHE A 117 -18.44 -20.17 4.80
N GLN A 118 -17.52 -20.84 4.09
CA GLN A 118 -17.04 -22.15 4.49
C GLN A 118 -16.24 -22.07 5.80
N PRO A 119 -16.25 -23.14 6.63
CA PRO A 119 -15.43 -23.17 7.84
C PRO A 119 -13.96 -22.87 7.57
N GLY A 120 -13.36 -22.01 8.39
CA GLY A 120 -11.94 -21.65 8.29
C GLY A 120 -11.64 -20.33 7.60
N VAL A 121 -12.64 -19.64 7.03
CA VAL A 121 -12.48 -18.29 6.46
C VAL A 121 -12.29 -17.26 7.58
N ASP A 122 -11.10 -16.65 7.66
CA ASP A 122 -10.75 -15.61 8.63
C ASP A 122 -10.90 -14.21 8.01
N PHE A 123 -11.61 -13.32 8.69
CA PHE A 123 -11.83 -11.96 8.16
C PHE A 123 -10.54 -11.16 7.96
N ASN A 124 -9.53 -11.32 8.83
CA ASN A 124 -8.28 -10.59 8.69
C ASN A 124 -7.45 -11.12 7.51
N GLU A 125 -7.51 -12.43 7.24
CA GLU A 125 -6.92 -13.03 6.04
C GLU A 125 -7.60 -12.49 4.77
N LEU A 126 -8.93 -12.38 4.76
CA LEU A 126 -9.66 -11.74 3.66
C LEU A 126 -9.26 -10.27 3.48
N MET A 127 -9.14 -9.54 4.59
CA MET A 127 -8.71 -8.13 4.57
C MET A 127 -7.31 -7.98 3.96
N GLN A 128 -6.36 -8.84 4.35
CA GLN A 128 -4.99 -8.85 3.83
C GLN A 128 -4.91 -9.32 2.37
N GLY A 129 -5.84 -10.20 1.97
CA GLY A 129 -5.83 -10.90 0.69
C GLY A 129 -6.24 -10.08 -0.54
N ALA A 130 -6.33 -8.74 -0.45
CA ALA A 130 -6.60 -7.91 -1.61
C ALA A 130 -5.46 -7.96 -2.64
N ASP A 131 -5.85 -8.00 -3.92
CA ASP A 131 -4.92 -8.12 -5.05
C ASP A 131 -4.10 -6.85 -5.25
N LEU A 132 -4.70 -5.70 -4.94
CA LEU A 132 -4.09 -4.39 -5.13
C LEU A 132 -4.54 -3.41 -4.05
N TRP A 133 -3.58 -2.69 -3.48
CA TRP A 133 -3.80 -1.66 -2.47
C TRP A 133 -3.53 -0.29 -3.09
N LEU A 134 -4.58 0.34 -3.64
CA LEU A 134 -4.48 1.71 -4.12
C LEU A 134 -4.52 2.67 -2.95
N MET A 135 -3.34 3.09 -2.51
CA MET A 135 -3.14 3.86 -1.30
C MET A 135 -3.33 5.36 -1.59
N ARG A 136 -4.24 6.01 -0.86
CA ARG A 136 -4.65 7.42 -1.07
C ARG A 136 -3.65 8.46 -0.56
N VAL A 137 -2.36 8.12 -0.54
CA VAL A 137 -1.26 9.02 -0.18
C VAL A 137 -0.07 8.82 -1.11
N ASP A 138 0.95 9.65 -0.93
CA ASP A 138 2.19 9.63 -1.69
C ASP A 138 3.39 9.89 -0.75
N PHE A 139 4.59 9.74 -1.30
CA PHE A 139 5.84 9.91 -0.57
C PHE A 139 6.17 11.36 -0.20
N VAL A 140 5.52 12.34 -0.86
CA VAL A 140 5.68 13.76 -0.52
C VAL A 140 4.91 14.09 0.74
N PHE A 141 3.69 13.56 0.88
CA PHE A 141 2.82 13.80 2.03
C PHE A 141 3.15 12.91 3.24
N GLU A 142 3.42 11.63 3.02
CA GLU A 142 3.48 10.63 4.10
C GLU A 142 4.88 10.53 4.74
N PHE A 143 4.96 10.06 6.00
CA PHE A 143 6.26 9.77 6.61
C PHE A 143 6.90 8.49 6.05
N PRO A 144 8.24 8.36 6.03
CA PRO A 144 8.91 7.17 5.54
C PRO A 144 8.51 5.90 6.31
N ARG A 145 8.16 4.85 5.58
CA ARG A 145 7.78 3.55 6.15
C ARG A 145 7.94 2.40 5.15
N PRO A 146 8.01 1.14 5.63
CA PRO A 146 7.97 -0.04 4.76
C PRO A 146 6.66 -0.14 3.97
N THR A 147 6.73 -0.69 2.76
CA THR A 147 5.59 -0.91 1.87
C THR A 147 5.74 -2.23 1.11
N MET A 148 4.63 -2.75 0.58
CA MET A 148 4.61 -3.99 -0.20
C MET A 148 4.50 -3.70 -1.70
N PRO A 149 5.00 -4.58 -2.58
CA PRO A 149 4.95 -4.38 -4.02
C PRO A 149 3.53 -4.23 -4.61
N ASN A 150 2.51 -4.78 -3.96
CA ASN A 150 1.10 -4.63 -4.34
C ASN A 150 0.45 -3.34 -3.82
N VAL A 151 1.21 -2.43 -3.21
CA VAL A 151 0.75 -1.11 -2.77
C VAL A 151 1.13 -0.06 -3.80
N ILE A 152 0.10 0.55 -4.42
CA ILE A 152 0.28 1.61 -5.41
C ILE A 152 -0.13 2.93 -4.78
N TYR A 153 0.81 3.85 -4.68
CA TYR A 153 0.58 5.19 -4.15
C TYR A 153 -0.06 6.06 -5.22
N MET A 154 -1.26 6.56 -4.93
CA MET A 154 -2.03 7.45 -5.81
C MET A 154 -2.52 8.69 -5.08
N GLY A 155 -1.72 9.22 -4.14
CA GLY A 155 -1.98 10.50 -3.50
C GLY A 155 -2.26 11.61 -4.50
N GLY A 156 -3.32 12.40 -4.25
CA GLY A 156 -3.69 13.51 -5.12
C GLY A 156 -4.40 13.14 -6.43
N PHE A 157 -4.86 11.89 -6.60
CA PHE A 157 -5.58 11.46 -7.81
C PHE A 157 -6.83 12.29 -8.16
N GLN A 158 -7.44 12.96 -7.17
CA GLN A 158 -8.57 13.86 -7.37
C GLN A 158 -8.17 15.27 -7.84
N CYS A 159 -6.90 15.65 -7.66
CA CYS A 159 -6.41 16.99 -7.96
C CYS A 159 -6.38 17.23 -9.48
N LYS A 160 -6.74 18.44 -9.90
CA LYS A 160 -6.81 18.81 -11.32
C LYS A 160 -6.21 20.18 -11.57
N PRO A 161 -5.69 20.46 -12.77
CA PRO A 161 -5.39 21.83 -13.18
C PRO A 161 -6.61 22.72 -12.98
N ALA A 162 -6.39 23.94 -12.47
CA ALA A 162 -7.46 24.88 -12.22
C ALA A 162 -8.16 25.29 -13.52
N LYS A 163 -9.49 25.30 -13.48
CA LYS A 163 -10.34 25.84 -14.53
C LYS A 163 -10.67 27.31 -14.25
N PRO A 164 -11.10 28.08 -15.28
CA PRO A 164 -11.60 29.43 -15.07
C PRO A 164 -12.76 29.46 -14.07
N LEU A 165 -12.72 30.43 -13.15
CA LEU A 165 -13.75 30.62 -12.14
C LEU A 165 -15.00 31.28 -12.74
N PRO A 166 -16.18 31.08 -12.12
CA PRO A 166 -17.34 31.93 -12.34
C PRO A 166 -16.99 33.42 -12.19
N GLN A 167 -17.57 34.27 -13.04
CA GLN A 167 -17.18 35.69 -13.14
C GLN A 167 -17.35 36.46 -11.82
N ASP A 168 -18.37 36.14 -11.05
CA ASP A 168 -18.63 36.73 -9.72
C ASP A 168 -17.52 36.41 -8.70
N LEU A 169 -17.02 35.18 -8.69
CA LEU A 169 -15.90 34.77 -7.85
C LEU A 169 -14.59 35.38 -8.35
N GLU A 170 -14.38 35.41 -9.66
CA GLU A 170 -13.21 36.04 -10.28
C GLU A 170 -13.15 37.53 -9.93
N ASP A 171 -14.23 38.28 -10.14
CA ASP A 171 -14.33 39.71 -9.82
C ASP A 171 -14.08 39.98 -8.34
N PHE A 172 -14.65 39.13 -7.46
CA PHE A 172 -14.43 39.24 -6.02
C PHE A 172 -12.96 39.05 -5.64
N ILE A 173 -12.28 38.04 -6.20
CA ILE A 173 -10.85 37.80 -5.96
C ILE A 173 -10.00 38.90 -6.56
N GLN A 174 -10.29 39.37 -7.77
CA GLN A 174 -9.52 40.43 -8.42
C GLN A 174 -9.60 41.74 -7.63
N SER A 175 -10.73 42.01 -6.97
CA SER A 175 -10.90 43.16 -6.08
C SER A 175 -9.96 43.18 -4.87
N SER A 176 -9.20 42.11 -4.61
CA SER A 176 -8.21 42.06 -3.53
C SER A 176 -6.96 42.92 -3.78
N GLY A 177 -6.77 43.45 -4.99
CA GLY A 177 -5.52 44.12 -5.39
C GLY A 177 -4.32 43.18 -5.20
N GLU A 178 -3.24 43.70 -4.62
CA GLU A 178 -1.98 42.95 -4.39
C GLU A 178 -2.05 41.95 -3.22
N HIS A 179 -3.01 42.11 -2.31
CA HIS A 179 -3.09 41.32 -1.08
C HIS A 179 -3.46 39.85 -1.34
N GLY A 180 -4.23 39.59 -2.40
CA GLY A 180 -4.68 38.27 -2.78
C GLY A 180 -5.88 37.76 -1.96
N ALA A 181 -6.15 36.46 -2.08
CA ALA A 181 -7.31 35.81 -1.49
C ALA A 181 -6.95 34.65 -0.57
N ILE A 182 -7.88 34.34 0.32
CA ILE A 182 -7.87 33.23 1.27
C ILE A 182 -9.17 32.44 1.06
N ILE A 183 -9.12 31.12 1.14
CA ILE A 183 -10.33 30.31 1.25
C ILE A 183 -10.39 29.58 2.59
N MET A 184 -11.60 29.38 3.09
CA MET A 184 -11.85 28.58 4.29
C MET A 184 -12.87 27.48 4.01
N SER A 185 -12.52 26.24 4.35
CA SER A 185 -13.39 25.07 4.23
C SER A 185 -13.10 24.04 5.32
N LEU A 186 -14.14 23.69 6.09
CA LEU A 186 -14.07 22.68 7.15
C LEU A 186 -14.57 21.29 6.72
N GLY A 187 -14.62 21.06 5.41
CA GLY A 187 -15.03 19.78 4.83
C GLY A 187 -16.54 19.55 4.86
N THR A 188 -16.99 18.40 4.36
CA THR A 188 -18.41 18.12 4.08
C THR A 188 -19.26 17.82 5.30
N PHE A 189 -18.64 17.33 6.39
CA PHE A 189 -19.34 16.92 7.62
C PHE A 189 -19.66 18.07 8.57
N VAL A 190 -18.95 19.19 8.43
CA VAL A 190 -19.15 20.38 9.28
C VAL A 190 -19.88 21.42 8.46
N LYS A 191 -21.10 21.75 8.88
CA LYS A 191 -21.91 22.79 8.26
C LYS A 191 -21.54 24.17 8.81
N GLU A 192 -21.50 24.26 10.12
CA GLU A 192 -21.17 25.46 10.89
C GLU A 192 -20.42 25.07 12.18
N LEU A 193 -19.72 26.04 12.75
CA LEU A 193 -19.18 25.96 14.10
C LEU A 193 -20.11 26.69 15.08
N PRO A 194 -19.94 26.52 16.40
CA PRO A 194 -20.63 27.34 17.39
C PRO A 194 -20.49 28.85 17.10
N SER A 195 -21.51 29.64 17.44
CA SER A 195 -21.60 31.04 17.04
C SER A 195 -20.46 31.90 17.58
N ASP A 196 -20.04 31.65 18.82
CA ASP A 196 -18.88 32.28 19.47
C ASP A 196 -17.59 32.05 18.68
N ILE A 197 -17.32 30.80 18.29
CA ILE A 197 -16.15 30.44 17.48
C ILE A 197 -16.23 31.05 16.08
N THR A 198 -17.42 31.05 15.49
CA THR A 198 -17.64 31.58 14.14
C THR A 198 -17.47 33.11 14.11
N ASP A 199 -17.96 33.81 15.14
CA ASP A 199 -17.78 35.26 15.30
C ASP A 199 -16.31 35.62 15.53
N GLU A 200 -15.55 34.78 16.24
CA GLU A 200 -14.12 35.01 16.44
C GLU A 200 -13.33 34.85 15.13
N ILE A 201 -13.60 33.79 14.37
CA ILE A 201 -13.01 33.58 13.03
C ILE A 201 -13.36 34.74 12.11
N ALA A 202 -14.63 35.18 12.10
CA ALA A 202 -15.08 36.30 11.29
C ALA A 202 -14.42 37.63 11.69
N SER A 203 -14.23 37.86 12.99
CA SER A 203 -13.52 39.02 13.54
C SER A 203 -12.05 39.06 13.12
N ALA A 204 -11.35 37.92 13.18
CA ALA A 204 -9.97 37.80 12.70
C ALA A 204 -9.87 38.06 11.19
N PHE A 205 -10.77 37.48 10.41
CA PHE A 205 -10.85 37.70 8.97
C PHE A 205 -11.12 39.16 8.58
N ALA A 206 -11.97 39.87 9.33
CA ALA A 206 -12.25 41.29 9.09
C ALA A 206 -11.03 42.21 9.25
N GLN A 207 -10.00 41.77 9.99
CA GLN A 207 -8.76 42.52 10.21
C GLN A 207 -7.73 42.33 9.09
N LEU A 208 -7.96 41.40 8.16
CA LEU A 208 -7.05 41.10 7.07
C LEU A 208 -7.38 41.92 5.81
N PRO A 209 -6.37 42.37 5.04
CA PRO A 209 -6.60 43.07 3.78
C PRO A 209 -6.98 42.12 2.62
N GLN A 210 -6.84 40.80 2.79
CA GLN A 210 -7.21 39.80 1.79
C GLN A 210 -8.72 39.68 1.60
N LYS A 211 -9.12 39.22 0.41
CA LYS A 211 -10.48 38.76 0.15
C LYS A 211 -10.64 37.32 0.60
N ILE A 212 -11.76 37.00 1.23
CA ILE A 212 -11.95 35.71 1.91
C ILE A 212 -13.18 35.05 1.35
N ILE A 213 -13.05 33.81 0.87
CA ILE A 213 -14.20 32.98 0.45
C ILE A 213 -14.34 31.87 1.47
N TRP A 214 -15.43 31.86 2.21
CA TRP A 214 -15.64 30.94 3.32
C TRP A 214 -16.88 30.10 3.07
N ARG A 215 -16.69 28.77 2.99
CA ARG A 215 -17.80 27.83 3.01
C ARG A 215 -18.39 27.76 4.42
N HIS A 216 -19.60 28.26 4.59
CA HIS A 216 -20.34 28.31 5.86
C HIS A 216 -21.83 28.09 5.59
N ILE A 217 -22.40 27.05 6.19
CA ILE A 217 -23.82 26.72 6.07
C ILE A 217 -24.44 26.88 7.46
N GLY A 218 -24.82 28.12 7.78
CA GLY A 218 -25.27 28.53 9.10
C GLY A 218 -25.68 30.00 9.16
N ASP A 219 -25.98 30.49 10.35
CA ASP A 219 -26.30 31.90 10.56
C ASP A 219 -25.11 32.80 10.20
N ARG A 220 -25.39 33.98 9.65
CA ARG A 220 -24.36 34.96 9.30
C ARG A 220 -23.67 35.45 10.59
N PRO A 221 -22.34 35.37 10.70
CA PRO A 221 -21.61 35.85 11.87
C PRO A 221 -21.83 37.36 12.09
N ALA A 222 -21.97 37.77 13.35
CA ALA A 222 -22.24 39.15 13.72
C ALA A 222 -21.07 40.09 13.40
N THR A 223 -19.85 39.55 13.43
CA THR A 223 -18.57 40.25 13.22
C THR A 223 -18.05 40.14 11.77
N LEU A 224 -18.87 39.65 10.83
CA LEU A 224 -18.44 39.42 9.44
C LEU A 224 -18.02 40.72 8.72
N GLY A 225 -16.75 40.81 8.34
CA GLY A 225 -16.20 41.91 7.56
C GLY A 225 -16.64 41.94 6.09
N ASN A 226 -16.57 43.13 5.47
CA ASN A 226 -16.92 43.35 4.05
C ASN A 226 -15.94 42.68 3.06
N ASN A 227 -14.81 42.16 3.55
CA ASN A 227 -13.82 41.43 2.77
C ASN A 227 -14.12 39.93 2.67
N THR A 228 -15.17 39.44 3.34
CA THR A 228 -15.52 38.02 3.39
C THR A 228 -16.82 37.73 2.64
N LEU A 229 -16.77 36.76 1.73
CA LEU A 229 -17.89 36.18 1.01
C LEU A 229 -18.22 34.81 1.61
N LEU A 230 -19.43 34.66 2.15
CA LEU A 230 -19.95 33.38 2.60
C LEU A 230 -20.63 32.66 1.43
N VAL A 231 -20.37 31.36 1.31
CA VAL A 231 -20.94 30.50 0.27
C VAL A 231 -21.33 29.14 0.84
N ASP A 232 -22.35 28.50 0.27
CA ASP A 232 -22.72 27.13 0.65
C ASP A 232 -21.74 26.09 0.07
N TRP A 233 -21.17 26.44 -1.09
CA TRP A 233 -20.23 25.60 -1.83
C TRP A 233 -19.28 26.45 -2.70
N MET A 234 -18.10 25.93 -2.98
CA MET A 234 -17.10 26.61 -3.81
C MET A 234 -16.30 25.62 -4.67
N PRO A 235 -15.80 26.02 -5.86
CA PRO A 235 -14.88 25.20 -6.66
C PRO A 235 -13.48 25.20 -6.04
N GLN A 236 -13.31 24.49 -4.92
CA GLN A 236 -12.10 24.54 -4.07
C GLN A 236 -10.80 24.29 -4.85
N ASN A 237 -10.74 23.26 -5.70
CA ASN A 237 -9.57 22.97 -6.53
C ASN A 237 -9.18 24.17 -7.42
N ASP A 238 -10.16 24.79 -8.07
CA ASP A 238 -9.91 25.89 -9.01
C ASP A 238 -9.50 27.17 -8.27
N LEU A 239 -10.11 27.42 -7.10
CA LEU A 239 -9.73 28.51 -6.21
C LEU A 239 -8.30 28.34 -5.69
N LEU A 240 -7.91 27.13 -5.28
CA LEU A 240 -6.55 26.84 -4.82
C LEU A 240 -5.51 27.07 -5.92
N GLY A 241 -5.84 26.75 -7.18
CA GLY A 241 -4.95 27.01 -8.31
C GLY A 241 -5.00 28.43 -8.86
N HIS A 242 -5.79 29.34 -8.27
CA HIS A 242 -5.87 30.71 -8.73
C HIS A 242 -4.58 31.50 -8.37
N PRO A 243 -3.99 32.32 -9.27
CA PRO A 243 -2.71 33.00 -9.03
C PRO A 243 -2.68 33.95 -7.82
N LYS A 244 -3.85 34.48 -7.43
CA LYS A 244 -4.00 35.34 -6.24
C LYS A 244 -4.23 34.57 -4.93
N MET A 245 -4.32 33.25 -4.96
CA MET A 245 -4.51 32.46 -3.76
C MET A 245 -3.26 32.53 -2.88
N ARG A 246 -3.45 32.85 -1.60
CA ARG A 246 -2.36 33.02 -0.63
C ARG A 246 -2.38 31.98 0.48
N LEU A 247 -3.57 31.58 0.91
CA LEU A 247 -3.73 30.73 2.08
C LEU A 247 -5.00 29.90 1.99
N PHE A 248 -4.92 28.67 2.48
CA PHE A 248 -6.07 27.82 2.73
C PHE A 248 -6.26 27.59 4.23
N VAL A 249 -7.40 28.01 4.77
CA VAL A 249 -7.83 27.62 6.12
C VAL A 249 -8.63 26.32 6.01
N ALA A 250 -8.07 25.23 6.55
CA ALA A 250 -8.57 23.89 6.30
C ALA A 250 -8.69 23.06 7.58
N HIS A 251 -9.73 22.24 7.66
CA HIS A 251 -9.86 21.25 8.73
C HIS A 251 -8.80 20.13 8.70
N GLY A 252 -8.04 19.93 7.61
CA GLY A 252 -7.05 18.85 7.53
C GLY A 252 -7.53 17.53 6.93
N GLY A 253 -8.72 17.48 6.33
CA GLY A 253 -9.14 16.31 5.55
C GLY A 253 -8.19 16.02 4.39
N THR A 254 -7.88 14.74 4.15
CA THR A 254 -6.82 14.29 3.22
C THR A 254 -6.96 14.89 1.82
N ASN A 255 -8.17 14.95 1.26
CA ASN A 255 -8.37 15.48 -0.09
C ASN A 255 -8.02 16.97 -0.19
N GLY A 256 -8.46 17.79 0.77
CA GLY A 256 -8.16 19.22 0.78
C GLY A 256 -6.68 19.50 1.02
N VAL A 257 -6.03 18.71 1.87
CA VAL A 257 -4.57 18.80 2.07
C VAL A 257 -3.81 18.46 0.80
N GLN A 258 -4.22 17.41 0.09
CA GLN A 258 -3.62 17.03 -1.20
C GLN A 258 -3.84 18.09 -2.30
N GLU A 259 -5.01 18.73 -2.34
CA GLU A 259 -5.25 19.86 -3.26
C GLU A 259 -4.37 21.06 -2.90
N ALA A 260 -4.16 21.33 -1.61
CA ALA A 260 -3.26 22.40 -1.15
C ALA A 260 -1.81 22.13 -1.57
N ILE A 261 -1.35 20.87 -1.43
CA ILE A 261 -0.03 20.43 -1.90
C ILE A 261 0.06 20.57 -3.42
N TYR A 262 -0.92 20.07 -4.16
CA TYR A 262 -0.93 20.11 -5.62
C TYR A 262 -0.80 21.54 -6.16
N HIS A 263 -1.51 22.52 -5.57
CA HIS A 263 -1.46 23.92 -5.99
C HIS A 263 -0.39 24.77 -5.26
N GLY A 264 0.33 24.19 -4.30
CA GLY A 264 1.39 24.89 -3.57
C GLY A 264 0.90 26.01 -2.66
N VAL A 265 -0.28 25.85 -2.05
CA VAL A 265 -0.91 26.87 -1.17
C VAL A 265 -0.71 26.49 0.30
N PRO A 266 -0.07 27.34 1.12
CA PRO A 266 0.06 27.14 2.57
C PRO A 266 -1.26 26.95 3.30
N VAL A 267 -1.19 26.27 4.46
CA VAL A 267 -2.38 25.91 5.23
C VAL A 267 -2.34 26.46 6.66
N VAL A 268 -3.42 27.11 7.10
CA VAL A 268 -3.73 27.23 8.53
C VAL A 268 -4.75 26.15 8.85
N GLY A 269 -4.32 25.20 9.67
CA GLY A 269 -5.06 24.00 9.99
C GLY A 269 -5.94 24.18 11.22
N LEU A 270 -7.23 23.84 11.12
CA LEU A 270 -8.18 23.82 12.24
C LEU A 270 -8.81 22.42 12.38
N PRO A 271 -8.07 21.43 12.92
CA PRO A 271 -8.54 20.06 13.01
C PRO A 271 -9.69 19.93 14.02
N LEU A 272 -10.66 19.10 13.67
CA LEU A 272 -11.88 18.87 14.44
C LEU A 272 -12.00 17.42 14.91
N PHE A 273 -11.74 16.45 14.03
CA PHE A 273 -11.91 15.03 14.34
C PHE A 273 -11.17 14.08 13.37
N PHE A 274 -11.17 12.79 13.70
CA PHE A 274 -10.50 11.73 12.94
C PHE A 274 -8.99 12.00 12.73
N ASP A 275 -8.51 11.82 11.51
CA ASP A 275 -7.12 11.91 11.07
C ASP A 275 -6.66 13.34 10.74
N GLN A 276 -7.54 14.32 10.88
CA GLN A 276 -7.32 15.71 10.50
C GLN A 276 -6.07 16.32 11.13
N TYR A 277 -5.89 16.11 12.44
CA TYR A 277 -4.71 16.61 13.15
C TYR A 277 -3.43 15.96 12.62
N ASP A 278 -3.43 14.64 12.44
CA ASP A 278 -2.27 13.89 11.95
C ASP A 278 -1.90 14.28 10.50
N ASN A 279 -2.88 14.58 9.66
CA ASN A 279 -2.65 15.06 8.30
C ASN A 279 -2.02 16.46 8.29
N LEU A 280 -2.53 17.38 9.11
CA LEU A 280 -1.96 18.71 9.24
C LEU A 280 -0.56 18.66 9.86
N LEU A 281 -0.31 17.75 10.80
CA LEU A 281 0.99 17.58 11.43
C LEU A 281 2.06 17.22 10.38
N ARG A 282 1.75 16.32 9.44
CA ARG A 282 2.65 15.97 8.32
C ARG A 282 3.03 17.19 7.48
N LEU A 283 2.06 18.08 7.24
CA LEU A 283 2.28 19.30 6.46
C LEU A 283 3.06 20.34 7.28
N GLN A 284 2.77 20.48 8.56
CA GLN A 284 3.50 21.35 9.48
C GLN A 284 4.96 20.92 9.66
N THR A 285 5.24 19.61 9.79
CA THR A 285 6.63 19.09 9.83
C THR A 285 7.42 19.42 8.57
N ARG A 286 6.75 19.65 7.45
CA ARG A 286 7.35 20.06 6.17
C ARG A 286 7.36 21.59 5.97
N GLY A 287 6.94 22.34 6.99
CA GLY A 287 6.87 23.79 6.94
C GLY A 287 5.78 24.33 6.02
N GLY A 288 4.77 23.54 5.67
CA GLY A 288 3.67 23.95 4.80
C GLY A 288 2.39 24.35 5.52
N ALA A 289 2.33 24.14 6.84
CA ALA A 289 1.14 24.42 7.63
C ALA A 289 1.42 24.91 9.05
N LYS A 290 0.45 25.63 9.61
CA LYS A 290 0.36 26.01 11.03
C LYS A 290 -0.94 25.48 11.62
N ILE A 291 -0.87 24.69 12.69
CA ILE A 291 -2.07 24.16 13.35
C ILE A 291 -2.54 25.14 14.45
N VAL A 292 -3.84 25.43 14.44
CA VAL A 292 -4.60 26.12 15.49
C VAL A 292 -5.69 25.18 15.96
N THR A 293 -6.01 25.15 17.25
CA THR A 293 -7.08 24.29 17.78
C THR A 293 -8.30 25.12 18.12
N ILE A 294 -9.49 24.51 18.16
CA ILE A 294 -10.71 25.19 18.65
C ILE A 294 -10.49 25.77 20.05
N ALA A 295 -9.72 25.10 20.90
CA ALA A 295 -9.41 25.58 22.25
C ALA A 295 -8.53 26.84 22.29
N THR A 296 -7.84 27.17 21.20
CA THR A 296 -6.91 28.30 21.13
C THR A 296 -7.26 29.32 20.05
N VAL A 297 -8.41 29.15 19.39
CA VAL A 297 -8.79 29.97 18.22
C VAL A 297 -8.87 31.46 18.57
N ASP A 298 -9.42 31.81 19.74
CA ASP A 298 -9.58 33.20 20.21
C ASP A 298 -8.27 33.98 20.34
N ASN A 299 -7.16 33.29 20.61
CA ASN A 299 -5.87 33.97 20.86
C ASN A 299 -4.91 33.82 19.68
N ASP A 300 -4.94 32.66 19.01
CA ASP A 300 -3.88 32.27 18.09
C ASP A 300 -4.29 32.37 16.61
N PHE A 301 -5.59 32.46 16.29
CA PHE A 301 -6.05 32.33 14.91
C PHE A 301 -5.54 33.48 14.02
N LEU A 302 -5.81 34.74 14.38
CA LEU A 302 -5.32 35.89 13.62
C LEU A 302 -3.78 35.89 13.50
N LYS A 303 -3.08 35.55 14.58
CA LYS A 303 -1.63 35.48 14.62
C LYS A 303 -1.10 34.39 13.66
N ALA A 304 -1.73 33.22 13.63
CA ALA A 304 -1.38 32.15 12.71
C ALA A 304 -1.63 32.53 11.25
N LEU A 305 -2.75 33.21 10.94
CA LEU A 305 -3.02 33.73 9.60
C LEU A 305 -1.92 34.71 9.17
N GLN A 306 -1.58 35.67 10.02
CA GLN A 306 -0.54 36.66 9.74
C GLN A 306 0.84 36.02 9.59
N GLU A 307 1.21 35.07 10.45
CA GLU A 307 2.47 34.34 10.37
C GLU A 307 2.60 33.61 9.02
N VAL A 308 1.61 32.81 8.62
CA VAL A 308 1.68 32.04 7.37
C VAL A 308 1.65 32.94 6.13
N LEU A 309 0.96 34.08 6.19
CA LEU A 309 0.92 35.06 5.09
C LEU A 309 2.21 35.86 4.94
N GLN A 310 2.93 36.13 6.04
CA GLN A 310 4.11 36.99 6.05
C GLN A 310 5.42 36.22 5.93
N GLU A 311 5.52 35.02 6.52
CA GLU A 311 6.73 34.22 6.51
C GLU A 311 6.90 33.47 5.17
N PRO A 312 7.88 33.84 4.32
CA PRO A 312 7.99 33.30 2.96
C PRO A 312 8.22 31.79 2.92
N SER A 313 8.84 31.25 3.98
CA SER A 313 9.19 29.83 4.09
C SER A 313 7.97 28.90 3.93
N TYR A 314 6.78 29.30 4.37
CA TYR A 314 5.57 28.49 4.19
C TYR A 314 5.24 28.30 2.71
N ARG A 315 5.28 29.39 1.94
CA ARG A 315 4.98 29.37 0.51
C ARG A 315 6.06 28.66 -0.29
N GLU A 316 7.33 28.91 0.03
CA GLU A 316 8.47 28.25 -0.61
C GLU A 316 8.42 26.73 -0.39
N ASN A 317 8.15 26.29 0.85
CA ASN A 317 8.00 24.88 1.17
C ASN A 317 6.83 24.25 0.43
N MET A 318 5.66 24.91 0.38
CA MET A 318 4.52 24.37 -0.36
C MET A 318 4.74 24.31 -1.87
N GLN A 319 5.43 25.28 -2.45
CA GLN A 319 5.83 25.23 -3.87
C GLN A 319 6.79 24.06 -4.12
N ARG A 320 7.76 23.84 -3.22
CA ARG A 320 8.65 22.67 -3.29
C ARG A 320 7.87 21.35 -3.22
N LEU A 321 6.92 21.24 -2.28
CA LEU A 321 6.08 20.04 -2.16
C LEU A 321 5.19 19.85 -3.39
N SER A 322 4.61 20.92 -3.94
CA SER A 322 3.82 20.88 -5.19
C SER A 322 4.64 20.34 -6.35
N ASN A 323 5.86 20.84 -6.54
CA ASN A 323 6.75 20.37 -7.59
C ASN A 323 7.05 18.88 -7.44
N LEU A 324 7.43 18.42 -6.24
CA LEU A 324 7.69 17.00 -5.96
C LEU A 324 6.44 16.13 -6.15
N HIS A 325 5.28 16.61 -5.73
CA HIS A 325 4.03 15.86 -5.81
C HIS A 325 3.58 15.68 -7.26
N ARG A 326 3.83 16.68 -8.11
CA ARG A 326 3.45 16.66 -9.54
C ARG A 326 4.51 16.02 -10.43
N ASP A 327 5.75 15.91 -9.96
CA ASP A 327 6.86 15.28 -10.68
C ASP A 327 6.79 13.75 -10.54
N GLN A 328 5.82 13.17 -11.26
CA GLN A 328 5.59 11.73 -11.30
C GLN A 328 5.61 11.23 -12.75
N PRO A 329 6.07 9.99 -13.00
CA PRO A 329 6.17 9.44 -14.34
C PRO A 329 4.81 9.24 -15.02
N MET A 330 3.74 9.14 -14.25
CA MET A 330 2.37 8.94 -14.70
C MET A 330 1.41 9.68 -13.78
N ASN A 331 0.28 10.17 -14.31
CA ASN A 331 -0.78 10.73 -13.48
C ASN A 331 -1.30 9.66 -12.49
N PRO A 332 -1.56 9.99 -11.20
CA PRO A 332 -2.01 9.01 -10.21
C PRO A 332 -3.26 8.22 -10.61
N LEU A 333 -4.21 8.84 -11.31
CA LEU A 333 -5.43 8.15 -11.75
C LEU A 333 -5.14 7.18 -12.90
N ASP A 334 -4.31 7.58 -13.86
CA ASP A 334 -3.90 6.71 -14.97
C ASP A 334 -3.08 5.51 -14.45
N LEU A 335 -2.23 5.75 -13.44
CA LEU A 335 -1.47 4.71 -12.74
C LEU A 335 -2.40 3.71 -12.07
N ALA A 336 -3.42 4.18 -11.34
CA ALA A 336 -4.41 3.33 -10.71
C ALA A 336 -5.18 2.49 -11.73
N MET A 337 -5.61 3.11 -12.84
CA MET A 337 -6.31 2.41 -13.92
C MET A 337 -5.44 1.34 -14.57
N PHE A 338 -4.17 1.64 -14.86
CA PHE A 338 -3.22 0.67 -15.40
C PHE A 338 -3.13 -0.59 -14.52
N TRP A 339 -3.00 -0.41 -13.20
CA TRP A 339 -2.88 -1.54 -12.26
C TRP A 339 -4.21 -2.28 -12.06
N ILE A 340 -5.34 -1.58 -12.03
CA ILE A 340 -6.67 -2.23 -12.00
C ILE A 340 -6.83 -3.13 -13.23
N GLU A 341 -6.59 -2.60 -14.42
CA GLU A 341 -6.71 -3.38 -15.65
C GLU A 341 -5.67 -4.51 -15.72
N TYR A 342 -4.48 -4.32 -15.13
CA TYR A 342 -3.48 -5.38 -15.01
C TYR A 342 -4.03 -6.56 -14.20
N VAL A 343 -4.65 -6.30 -13.03
CA VAL A 343 -5.30 -7.34 -12.22
C VAL A 343 -6.42 -8.03 -13.02
N MET A 344 -7.25 -7.27 -13.74
CA MET A 344 -8.31 -7.83 -14.59
C MET A 344 -7.78 -8.76 -15.69
N ARG A 345 -6.72 -8.33 -16.40
CA ARG A 345 -6.13 -9.10 -17.52
C ARG A 345 -5.50 -10.40 -17.07
N HIS A 346 -4.85 -10.40 -15.91
CA HIS A 346 -4.01 -11.51 -15.48
C HIS A 346 -4.68 -12.43 -14.45
N LYS A 347 -5.82 -12.03 -13.86
CA LYS A 347 -6.67 -12.82 -12.93
C LYS A 347 -5.91 -13.56 -11.80
N ALA A 348 -4.65 -13.19 -11.53
CA ALA A 348 -3.80 -13.88 -10.58
C ALA A 348 -2.62 -12.99 -10.11
N VAL A 349 -2.47 -12.98 -8.80
CA VAL A 349 -1.74 -12.05 -7.91
C VAL A 349 -0.28 -12.46 -7.64
N PHE A 350 0.21 -13.47 -8.34
CA PHE A 350 1.38 -14.24 -7.92
C PHE A 350 2.71 -13.47 -7.88
N PHE A 351 2.78 -12.28 -8.49
CA PHE A 351 4.03 -11.52 -8.53
C PHE A 351 4.26 -10.59 -7.34
N PHE A 352 3.24 -10.26 -6.54
CA PHE A 352 3.34 -9.16 -5.56
C PHE A 352 2.83 -9.44 -4.14
N THR A 353 2.08 -10.53 -3.91
CA THR A 353 1.60 -10.90 -2.57
C THR A 353 2.45 -11.99 -1.94
N GLN A 354 2.90 -11.80 -0.70
CA GLN A 354 3.22 -12.90 0.22
C GLN A 354 1.92 -13.64 0.56
N ARG A 355 1.41 -14.46 -0.34
CA ARG A 355 0.37 -15.42 0.03
C ARG A 355 1.09 -16.57 0.75
N VAL A 356 1.00 -16.60 2.08
CA VAL A 356 1.26 -17.84 2.82
C VAL A 356 0.21 -18.84 2.32
N ILE A 357 0.66 -19.80 1.54
CA ILE A 357 -0.16 -20.85 0.92
C ILE A 357 -0.93 -21.57 2.03
N ARG A 358 -2.26 -21.48 2.01
CA ARG A 358 -3.14 -22.36 2.81
C ARG A 358 -4.10 -23.21 1.97
N ASP A 359 -4.20 -22.97 0.66
CA ASP A 359 -5.19 -23.64 -0.21
C ASP A 359 -4.71 -24.95 -0.87
N CYS A 360 -3.73 -25.67 -0.30
CA CYS A 360 -3.43 -27.04 -0.75
C CYS A 360 -4.13 -28.13 0.09
N ILE A 361 -4.96 -27.75 1.06
CA ILE A 361 -5.69 -28.71 1.88
C ILE A 361 -7.13 -28.22 1.99
N GLU A 362 -7.92 -28.41 0.93
CA GLU A 362 -9.22 -29.06 1.06
C GLU A 362 -9.88 -29.26 -0.31
N LYS A 363 -10.09 -30.55 -0.62
CA LYS A 363 -11.07 -31.07 -1.58
C LYS A 363 -10.90 -30.59 -3.03
N ASP A 364 -10.11 -31.36 -3.79
CA ASP A 364 -10.65 -31.86 -5.06
C ASP A 364 -10.05 -33.22 -5.42
N THR A 365 -10.96 -34.11 -5.76
CA THR A 365 -10.77 -35.48 -6.19
C THR A 365 -9.76 -35.62 -7.33
N PHE A 366 -8.97 -36.69 -7.28
CA PHE A 366 -8.17 -37.23 -8.38
C PHE A 366 -8.92 -37.17 -9.72
N THR A 367 -8.65 -36.15 -10.55
CA THR A 367 -8.99 -36.11 -12.00
C THR A 367 -8.40 -34.90 -12.73
N THR A 368 -7.75 -33.95 -12.04
CA THR A 368 -7.21 -32.71 -12.64
C THR A 368 -5.79 -32.82 -13.18
N ALA A 369 -5.03 -33.88 -12.91
CA ALA A 369 -3.67 -34.02 -13.44
C ALA A 369 -3.63 -34.16 -14.99
N GLU A 370 -4.64 -34.79 -15.59
CA GLU A 370 -4.74 -34.94 -17.05
C GLU A 370 -5.28 -33.67 -17.73
N ASN A 371 -6.25 -32.98 -17.12
CA ASN A 371 -6.79 -31.73 -17.67
C ASN A 371 -5.81 -30.55 -17.57
N SER A 372 -5.00 -30.49 -16.50
CA SER A 372 -3.92 -29.51 -16.37
C SER A 372 -2.78 -29.78 -17.35
N ARG A 373 -2.50 -31.06 -17.67
CA ARG A 373 -1.57 -31.43 -18.75
C ARG A 373 -2.10 -31.03 -20.13
N GLN A 374 -3.39 -31.24 -20.38
CA GLN A 374 -4.00 -30.88 -21.67
C GLN A 374 -4.10 -29.36 -21.85
N GLN A 375 -4.46 -28.60 -20.81
CA GLN A 375 -4.43 -27.12 -20.87
C GLN A 375 -3.01 -26.56 -20.99
N ALA A 376 -1.99 -27.24 -20.46
CA ALA A 376 -0.59 -26.87 -20.66
C ALA A 376 -0.10 -27.15 -22.09
N ILE A 377 -0.62 -28.21 -22.73
CA ILE A 377 -0.38 -28.52 -24.16
C ILE A 377 -1.10 -27.50 -25.06
N ASP A 378 -2.35 -27.14 -24.73
CA ASP A 378 -3.17 -26.22 -25.52
C ASP A 378 -2.71 -24.75 -25.42
N ARG A 379 -1.92 -24.39 -24.39
CA ARG A 379 -1.29 -23.06 -24.23
C ARG A 379 0.06 -22.90 -24.93
N GLN A 380 0.55 -23.90 -25.67
CA GLN A 380 1.83 -23.82 -26.40
C GLN A 380 1.88 -22.76 -27.53
N GLY A 381 0.78 -22.05 -27.79
CA GLY A 381 0.68 -21.11 -28.91
C GLY A 381 1.22 -19.70 -28.68
N GLN A 382 1.05 -19.07 -27.49
CA GLN A 382 1.22 -17.60 -27.38
C GLN A 382 1.57 -17.09 -25.96
N ASN A 383 2.74 -17.44 -25.43
CA ASN A 383 3.42 -16.65 -24.38
C ASN A 383 4.94 -16.93 -24.43
N PRO A 384 5.81 -15.93 -24.27
CA PRO A 384 7.24 -16.19 -24.22
C PRO A 384 7.55 -17.00 -22.96
N LYS A 385 8.03 -18.23 -23.14
CA LYS A 385 8.56 -19.03 -22.04
C LYS A 385 9.74 -18.27 -21.41
N PRO A 386 10.00 -18.42 -20.09
CA PRO A 386 11.19 -17.83 -19.49
C PRO A 386 12.45 -18.33 -20.22
N ASN A 387 13.38 -17.42 -20.48
CA ASN A 387 14.60 -17.70 -21.24
C ASN A 387 15.51 -18.72 -20.54
N ALA A 388 15.49 -18.82 -19.21
CA ALA A 388 16.09 -19.92 -18.47
C ALA A 388 15.19 -20.39 -17.30
N HIS A 389 14.93 -21.69 -17.26
CA HIS A 389 14.37 -22.39 -16.11
C HIS A 389 15.11 -23.70 -15.91
N LEU A 390 15.74 -23.83 -14.74
CA LEU A 390 16.50 -24.99 -14.32
C LEU A 390 15.82 -25.63 -13.11
N THR A 391 15.76 -26.95 -13.10
CA THR A 391 15.18 -27.73 -12.00
C THR A 391 16.15 -28.85 -11.65
N THR A 392 16.51 -28.99 -10.37
CA THR A 392 17.42 -30.03 -9.90
C THR A 392 16.66 -31.06 -9.05
N SER A 393 16.99 -32.35 -9.22
CA SER A 393 16.59 -33.44 -8.31
C SER A 393 17.85 -34.14 -7.77
N SER A 394 17.96 -34.32 -6.45
CA SER A 394 19.06 -35.08 -5.85
C SER A 394 18.60 -35.87 -4.62
N SER A 395 18.81 -37.19 -4.62
CA SER A 395 18.59 -38.07 -3.47
C SER A 395 19.68 -37.89 -2.40
N CYS A 396 19.29 -37.50 -1.18
CA CYS A 396 20.21 -37.20 -0.07
C CYS A 396 20.82 -38.45 0.60
N ASN A 397 22.15 -38.43 0.74
CA ASN A 397 22.87 -38.73 1.99
C ASN A 397 24.29 -38.18 1.85
N SER A 398 24.55 -37.05 2.52
CA SER A 398 25.55 -36.03 2.18
C SER A 398 25.29 -35.42 0.80
N VAL A 399 25.21 -34.09 0.67
CA VAL A 399 25.29 -33.47 -0.67
C VAL A 399 26.70 -33.75 -1.17
N PRO A 400 26.92 -34.69 -2.10
CA PRO A 400 28.24 -34.84 -2.66
C PRO A 400 28.50 -33.58 -3.48
N LYS A 401 29.73 -33.07 -3.48
CA LYS A 401 30.13 -31.95 -4.35
C LYS A 401 29.95 -32.25 -5.84
N ASP A 402 29.57 -33.48 -6.17
CA ASP A 402 29.38 -34.00 -7.50
C ASP A 402 27.91 -34.44 -7.64
N TYR A 403 27.28 -34.06 -8.75
CA TYR A 403 25.99 -34.53 -9.27
C TYR A 403 24.70 -33.84 -8.77
N ILE A 404 24.41 -32.69 -9.39
CA ILE A 404 23.04 -32.28 -9.72
C ILE A 404 22.61 -33.11 -10.95
N GLN A 405 21.59 -33.97 -10.82
CA GLN A 405 21.02 -34.66 -12.00
C GLN A 405 20.03 -33.75 -12.73
N TRP A 406 20.31 -33.59 -14.02
CA TRP A 406 19.52 -32.87 -15.02
C TRP A 406 18.66 -33.87 -15.79
N GLU A 407 17.38 -33.54 -16.02
CA GLU A 407 16.32 -34.37 -16.62
C GLU A 407 15.74 -35.51 -15.75
N HIS A 408 14.41 -35.51 -15.62
CA HIS A 408 13.65 -36.77 -15.58
C HIS A 408 13.41 -37.18 -17.03
N GLN A 409 14.00 -38.29 -17.48
CA GLN A 409 13.94 -38.77 -18.87
C GLN A 409 12.51 -38.86 -19.45
N ASP A 410 11.50 -38.95 -18.58
CA ASP A 410 10.09 -39.04 -18.99
C ASP A 410 9.31 -37.72 -19.08
N THR A 411 9.84 -36.57 -18.58
CA THR A 411 9.06 -35.31 -18.54
C THR A 411 9.65 -34.12 -19.31
N GLY A 412 10.95 -34.09 -19.62
CA GLY A 412 11.54 -33.16 -20.60
C GLY A 412 11.38 -31.65 -20.35
N LEU A 413 11.12 -31.20 -19.12
CA LEU A 413 10.84 -29.79 -18.80
C LEU A 413 12.10 -29.04 -18.33
N VAL A 414 13.08 -28.86 -19.22
CA VAL A 414 14.09 -27.80 -19.09
C VAL A 414 13.90 -26.82 -20.23
N HIS A 415 13.80 -25.53 -19.93
CA HIS A 415 13.65 -24.48 -20.93
C HIS A 415 14.85 -23.55 -20.82
N MET A 416 15.85 -23.79 -21.69
CA MET A 416 17.02 -22.93 -21.86
C MET A 416 16.94 -22.30 -23.25
N GLN A 417 16.19 -21.21 -23.38
CA GLN A 417 16.28 -20.36 -24.57
C GLN A 417 17.36 -19.31 -24.34
N ASN A 418 18.47 -19.45 -25.07
CA ASN A 418 19.61 -18.52 -25.13
C ASN A 418 20.58 -18.55 -23.94
N PHE A 419 20.25 -19.12 -22.78
CA PHE A 419 21.23 -19.31 -21.69
C PHE A 419 22.06 -20.58 -21.87
N THR A 420 23.32 -20.55 -21.44
CA THR A 420 24.16 -21.74 -21.32
C THR A 420 24.41 -22.06 -19.84
N TYR A 421 24.70 -23.33 -19.53
CA TYR A 421 25.05 -23.77 -18.19
C TYR A 421 26.51 -24.18 -18.16
N ASP A 422 27.29 -23.61 -17.23
CA ASP A 422 28.67 -24.01 -16.98
C ASP A 422 28.67 -25.11 -15.91
N GLU A 423 28.86 -26.36 -16.35
CA GLU A 423 28.92 -27.53 -15.46
C GLU A 423 30.09 -27.46 -14.47
N SER A 424 31.22 -26.87 -14.86
CA SER A 424 32.42 -26.78 -14.01
C SER A 424 32.25 -25.77 -12.87
N LYS A 425 31.45 -24.74 -13.11
CA LYS A 425 31.13 -23.67 -12.15
C LYS A 425 29.76 -23.83 -11.50
N GLN A 426 28.98 -24.82 -11.94
CA GLN A 426 27.60 -25.06 -11.52
C GLN A 426 26.71 -23.80 -11.63
N ALA A 427 26.84 -23.07 -12.74
CA ALA A 427 26.26 -21.73 -12.87
C ALA A 427 25.53 -21.52 -14.21
N LEU A 428 24.48 -20.69 -14.19
CA LEU A 428 23.90 -20.14 -15.41
C LEU A 428 24.79 -19.03 -15.95
N VAL A 429 25.16 -19.13 -17.22
CA VAL A 429 25.89 -18.08 -17.93
C VAL A 429 24.88 -17.10 -18.53
N VAL A 430 25.02 -15.83 -18.17
CA VAL A 430 24.17 -14.76 -18.67
C VAL A 430 24.50 -14.50 -20.14
N PRO A 431 23.54 -14.61 -21.07
CA PRO A 431 23.85 -14.63 -22.50
C PRO A 431 23.99 -13.25 -23.14
N GLN A 432 23.47 -12.21 -22.50
CA GLN A 432 23.60 -10.82 -22.95
C GLN A 432 23.39 -9.87 -21.77
N GLU A 433 23.96 -8.67 -21.85
CA GLU A 433 23.75 -7.63 -20.85
C GLU A 433 22.27 -7.19 -20.82
N GLY A 434 21.74 -6.95 -19.63
CA GLY A 434 20.38 -6.41 -19.47
C GLY A 434 19.82 -6.51 -18.06
N ARG A 435 18.54 -6.16 -17.92
CA ARG A 435 17.78 -6.33 -16.66
C ARG A 435 17.10 -7.68 -16.68
N TYR A 436 17.44 -8.54 -15.74
CA TYR A 436 16.88 -9.87 -15.61
C TYR A 436 16.01 -9.94 -14.37
N PHE A 437 14.87 -10.62 -14.48
CA PHE A 437 14.21 -11.16 -13.30
C PHE A 437 14.83 -12.51 -12.98
N VAL A 438 15.55 -12.59 -11.86
CA VAL A 438 16.14 -13.82 -11.33
C VAL A 438 15.24 -14.33 -10.23
N TYR A 439 15.06 -15.64 -10.15
CA TYR A 439 14.30 -16.29 -9.08
C TYR A 439 14.91 -17.63 -8.69
N VAL A 440 14.71 -17.99 -7.43
CA VAL A 440 15.12 -19.28 -6.88
C VAL A 440 14.08 -19.78 -5.89
N GLY A 441 13.83 -21.08 -5.89
CA GLY A 441 13.01 -21.71 -4.88
C GLY A 441 13.48 -23.13 -4.55
N VAL A 442 13.20 -23.53 -3.31
CA VAL A 442 13.48 -24.87 -2.79
C VAL A 442 12.25 -25.40 -2.06
N ASN A 443 11.85 -26.61 -2.43
CA ASN A 443 10.86 -27.38 -1.69
C ASN A 443 11.59 -28.36 -0.77
N PHE A 444 11.23 -28.39 0.51
CA PHE A 444 11.80 -29.30 1.50
C PHE A 444 10.74 -29.79 2.49
N ARG A 445 11.06 -30.88 3.20
CA ARG A 445 10.23 -31.46 4.25
C ARG A 445 10.88 -31.27 5.61
N MET A 446 10.06 -31.00 6.63
CA MET A 446 10.56 -30.82 7.99
C MET A 446 11.01 -32.15 8.63
N PRO A 447 12.17 -32.20 9.32
CA PRO A 447 12.67 -33.33 10.07
C PRO A 447 11.81 -33.76 11.25
N ASP A 448 11.98 -35.03 11.65
CA ASP A 448 11.40 -35.57 12.88
C ASP A 448 12.13 -35.04 14.14
N LYS A 449 11.33 -34.73 15.18
CA LYS A 449 11.77 -34.10 16.45
C LYS A 449 12.96 -34.77 17.15
N ASP A 450 13.24 -36.04 16.88
CA ASP A 450 14.30 -36.80 17.57
C ASP A 450 15.73 -36.44 17.12
N LYS A 451 15.87 -35.58 16.10
CA LYS A 451 17.18 -35.09 15.59
C LYS A 451 17.47 -33.61 15.86
N VAL A 452 16.53 -32.84 16.41
CA VAL A 452 16.62 -31.37 16.47
C VAL A 452 16.58 -30.92 17.93
N SER A 453 17.72 -30.49 18.48
CA SER A 453 17.79 -29.88 19.82
C SER A 453 17.29 -28.43 19.77
N GLY A 454 16.59 -27.99 20.82
CA GLY A 454 15.78 -26.76 20.91
C GLY A 454 16.49 -25.40 20.82
N GLU A 455 17.36 -25.22 19.83
CA GLU A 455 17.77 -23.91 19.30
C GLU A 455 16.89 -23.52 18.10
N VAL A 456 16.77 -22.22 17.80
CA VAL A 456 16.04 -21.75 16.62
C VAL A 456 16.87 -22.02 15.38
N HIS A 457 16.36 -22.86 14.48
CA HIS A 457 17.04 -23.25 13.24
C HIS A 457 16.67 -22.31 12.08
N PHE A 458 17.64 -21.98 11.23
CA PHE A 458 17.45 -21.13 10.07
C PHE A 458 17.97 -21.82 8.81
N LEU A 459 17.24 -21.67 7.71
CA LEU A 459 17.71 -22.01 6.37
C LEU A 459 17.96 -20.71 5.60
N SER A 460 19.13 -20.56 4.98
CA SER A 460 19.41 -19.45 4.07
C SER A 460 19.60 -19.95 2.64
N LEU A 461 18.88 -19.34 1.70
CA LEU A 461 18.99 -19.56 0.28
C LEU A 461 19.52 -18.28 -0.39
N LYS A 462 20.66 -18.39 -1.07
CA LYS A 462 21.37 -17.28 -1.72
C LYS A 462 21.51 -17.53 -3.21
N VAL A 463 21.34 -16.48 -4.02
CA VAL A 463 21.82 -16.44 -5.41
C VAL A 463 23.07 -15.59 -5.43
N LEU A 464 24.16 -16.18 -5.89
CA LEU A 464 25.46 -15.53 -6.02
C LEU A 464 25.69 -15.18 -7.49
N LYS A 465 26.13 -13.95 -7.74
CA LYS A 465 26.70 -13.53 -9.03
C LYS A 465 28.22 -13.60 -8.93
N TYR A 466 28.83 -14.28 -9.89
CA TYR A 466 30.27 -14.17 -10.16
C TYR A 466 30.44 -13.43 -11.48
N SER A 467 31.12 -12.29 -11.42
CA SER A 467 31.38 -11.45 -12.59
C SER A 467 32.84 -11.58 -12.97
N ILE A 468 33.14 -11.63 -14.26
CA ILE A 468 34.53 -11.62 -14.74
C ILE A 468 35.20 -10.28 -14.38
N SER A 469 34.41 -9.22 -14.20
CA SER A 469 34.84 -7.87 -13.82
C SER A 469 35.21 -7.74 -12.32
N TYR A 470 34.75 -8.66 -11.47
CA TYR A 470 34.97 -8.65 -10.01
C TYR A 470 35.24 -10.07 -9.49
N GLU A 471 36.47 -10.35 -9.06
CA GLU A 471 36.95 -11.71 -8.72
C GLU A 471 36.22 -12.42 -7.55
N ASN A 472 35.24 -11.79 -6.89
CA ASN A 472 34.55 -12.34 -5.72
C ASN A 472 33.07 -12.64 -6.01
N ASN A 473 32.59 -13.76 -5.45
CA ASN A 473 31.16 -14.11 -5.45
C ASN A 473 30.37 -13.08 -4.63
N TRP A 474 29.37 -12.44 -5.24
CA TRP A 474 28.52 -11.46 -4.56
C TRP A 474 27.08 -11.99 -4.43
N PRO A 475 26.48 -12.00 -3.22
CA PRO A 475 25.08 -12.34 -3.06
C PRO A 475 24.21 -11.25 -3.66
N ILE A 476 23.49 -11.58 -4.74
CA ILE A 476 22.53 -10.67 -5.37
C ILE A 476 21.11 -10.86 -4.83
N MET A 477 20.88 -11.97 -4.14
CA MET A 477 19.59 -12.32 -3.53
C MET A 477 19.83 -13.26 -2.36
N GLU A 478 19.16 -13.03 -1.24
CA GLU A 478 19.18 -13.91 -0.07
C GLU A 478 17.80 -13.95 0.57
N VAL A 479 17.33 -15.15 0.92
CA VAL A 479 16.16 -15.35 1.76
C VAL A 479 16.53 -16.25 2.93
N LYS A 480 16.19 -15.79 4.14
CA LYS A 480 16.34 -16.56 5.37
C LYS A 480 14.96 -16.82 5.95
N ASP A 481 14.73 -18.07 6.36
CA ASP A 481 13.48 -18.45 6.99
C ASP A 481 13.75 -19.27 8.25
N SER A 482 13.01 -18.98 9.31
CA SER A 482 13.08 -19.73 10.57
C SER A 482 12.29 -21.01 10.42
N ILE A 483 12.83 -22.12 10.90
CA ILE A 483 12.16 -23.41 10.87
C ILE A 483 11.57 -23.72 12.26
N PRO A 484 10.24 -23.75 12.43
CA PRO A 484 9.61 -24.06 13.72
C PRO A 484 9.70 -25.55 14.07
N ASP A 485 10.03 -25.85 15.33
CA ASP A 485 10.24 -27.20 15.88
C ASP A 485 8.98 -28.10 15.93
N ASP A 486 7.78 -27.56 15.74
CA ASP A 486 6.52 -28.23 16.07
C ASP A 486 5.81 -28.93 14.90
N ARG A 487 6.31 -28.78 13.66
CA ARG A 487 5.61 -29.25 12.45
C ARG A 487 6.33 -30.40 11.73
N ARG A 488 6.15 -31.62 12.24
CA ARG A 488 6.76 -32.84 11.65
C ARG A 488 6.24 -33.12 10.25
N GLY A 489 7.13 -33.39 9.29
CA GLY A 489 6.77 -33.93 7.98
C GLY A 489 5.99 -33.00 7.03
N GLU A 490 5.70 -31.75 7.44
CA GLU A 490 5.08 -30.75 6.58
C GLU A 490 6.02 -30.35 5.44
N ARG A 491 5.46 -30.16 4.24
CA ARG A 491 6.17 -29.62 3.08
C ARG A 491 6.23 -28.11 3.21
N ARG A 492 7.40 -27.54 2.99
CA ARG A 492 7.60 -26.09 2.92
C ARG A 492 8.32 -25.72 1.63
N THR A 493 7.98 -24.55 1.13
CA THR A 493 8.64 -23.92 -0.01
C THR A 493 9.27 -22.63 0.46
N MET A 494 10.57 -22.47 0.23
CA MET A 494 11.23 -21.17 0.27
C MET A 494 11.40 -20.69 -1.16
N TYR A 495 10.97 -19.46 -1.44
CA TYR A 495 11.07 -18.86 -2.77
C TYR A 495 11.42 -17.39 -2.65
N THR A 496 12.22 -16.89 -3.57
CA THR A 496 12.56 -15.47 -3.68
C THR A 496 12.87 -15.13 -5.14
N GLY A 497 12.69 -13.86 -5.50
CA GLY A 497 12.98 -13.35 -6.84
C GLY A 497 13.16 -11.83 -6.82
N GLN A 498 14.03 -11.33 -7.71
CA GLN A 498 14.37 -9.92 -7.78
C GLN A 498 14.81 -9.54 -9.20
N VAL A 499 14.55 -8.29 -9.58
CA VAL A 499 15.13 -7.69 -10.79
C VAL A 499 16.56 -7.25 -10.52
N VAL A 500 17.51 -7.76 -11.30
CA VAL A 500 18.94 -7.46 -11.22
C VAL A 500 19.50 -7.11 -12.60
N THR A 501 20.46 -6.20 -12.64
CA THR A 501 21.22 -5.92 -13.87
C THR A 501 22.39 -6.89 -13.95
N LEU A 502 22.48 -7.62 -15.06
CA LEU A 502 23.52 -8.61 -15.32
C LEU A 502 24.24 -8.25 -16.62
N GLU A 503 25.55 -8.53 -16.65
CA GLU A 503 26.43 -8.38 -17.81
C GLU A 503 26.51 -9.71 -18.56
N GLU A 504 26.82 -9.65 -19.86
CA GLU A 504 27.10 -10.85 -20.64
C GLU A 504 28.29 -11.62 -20.03
N GLY A 505 28.13 -12.93 -19.84
CA GLY A 505 29.15 -13.79 -19.23
C GLY A 505 29.16 -13.84 -17.70
N ASP A 506 28.31 -13.05 -17.02
CA ASP A 506 28.09 -13.24 -15.58
C ASP A 506 27.61 -14.67 -15.29
N LEU A 507 28.05 -15.23 -14.17
CA LEU A 507 27.67 -16.56 -13.70
C LEU A 507 26.72 -16.43 -12.50
N LEU A 508 25.54 -17.07 -12.60
CA LEU A 508 24.58 -17.15 -11.50
C LEU A 508 24.62 -18.52 -10.84
N MET A 509 24.90 -18.54 -9.53
CA MET A 509 25.01 -19.75 -8.71
C MET A 509 23.98 -19.73 -7.57
N VAL A 510 23.52 -20.89 -7.14
CA VAL A 510 22.71 -21.02 -5.93
C VAL A 510 23.57 -21.58 -4.80
N SER A 511 23.48 -20.98 -3.62
CA SER A 511 24.09 -21.47 -2.39
C SER A 511 23.02 -21.64 -1.33
N ILE A 512 23.04 -22.78 -0.65
CA ILE A 512 22.23 -23.03 0.53
C ILE A 512 23.18 -23.09 1.72
N ASP A 513 22.87 -22.29 2.74
CA ASP A 513 23.58 -22.23 4.01
C ASP A 513 22.71 -22.92 5.07
N GLU A 514 23.18 -24.07 5.55
CA GLU A 514 22.50 -24.90 6.55
C GLU A 514 23.19 -24.70 7.91
N ASP A 515 23.07 -23.50 8.49
CA ASP A 515 23.59 -23.24 9.83
C ASP A 515 22.77 -24.04 10.86
N ASN A 516 23.35 -25.12 11.38
CA ASN A 516 22.83 -26.00 12.43
C ASN A 516 21.66 -26.95 12.05
N TYR A 517 21.39 -27.17 10.76
CA TYR A 517 20.31 -28.06 10.32
C TYR A 517 20.79 -29.19 9.41
N GLU A 518 20.28 -30.40 9.61
CA GLU A 518 20.43 -31.51 8.67
C GLU A 518 19.06 -31.71 8.02
N LEU A 519 18.91 -31.41 6.72
CA LEU A 519 17.65 -31.63 5.99
C LEU A 519 17.29 -33.12 6.02
N ILE A 520 16.34 -33.52 6.89
CA ILE A 520 15.92 -34.92 6.98
C ILE A 520 14.95 -35.24 5.85
N ASP A 521 15.36 -36.24 5.08
CA ASP A 521 14.56 -37.02 4.15
C ASP A 521 14.04 -36.28 2.89
N CYS A 522 14.99 -35.99 2.01
CA CYS A 522 14.74 -35.59 0.62
C CYS A 522 14.32 -36.78 -0.30
N SER A 523 13.94 -37.95 0.22
CA SER A 523 13.64 -39.11 -0.62
C SER A 523 12.29 -39.04 -1.36
N ALA A 524 11.37 -38.18 -0.92
CA ALA A 524 9.98 -38.20 -1.40
C ALA A 524 9.62 -37.11 -2.42
N GLU A 525 10.39 -36.01 -2.55
CA GLU A 525 10.21 -34.99 -3.60
C GLU A 525 11.36 -33.97 -3.51
N THR A 526 12.18 -33.89 -4.57
CA THR A 526 13.40 -33.06 -4.64
C THR A 526 13.28 -32.07 -5.78
N THR A 527 12.96 -30.82 -5.46
CA THR A 527 12.87 -29.80 -6.50
C THR A 527 13.37 -28.47 -5.97
N MET A 528 14.63 -28.18 -6.29
CA MET A 528 15.13 -26.81 -6.29
C MET A 528 15.06 -26.30 -7.72
N TYR A 529 14.61 -25.07 -7.89
CA TYR A 529 14.54 -24.44 -9.18
C TYR A 529 15.19 -23.07 -9.12
N ILE A 530 15.99 -22.77 -10.14
CA ILE A 530 16.54 -21.44 -10.40
C ILE A 530 16.19 -21.07 -11.82
N GLY A 531 15.80 -19.83 -12.03
CA GLY A 531 15.59 -19.31 -13.36
C GLY A 531 15.92 -17.84 -13.47
N ALA A 532 16.10 -17.43 -14.72
CA ALA A 532 16.32 -16.05 -15.08
C ALA A 532 15.66 -15.79 -16.43
N PHE A 533 15.01 -14.64 -16.57
CA PHE A 533 14.58 -14.17 -17.89
C PHE A 533 14.83 -12.67 -18.04
N LEU A 534 15.17 -12.29 -19.26
CA LEU A 534 15.43 -10.91 -19.63
C LEU A 534 14.09 -10.16 -19.73
N LEU A 535 14.04 -8.96 -19.14
CA LEU A 535 12.85 -8.09 -19.13
C LEU A 535 12.78 -7.16 -20.33
#